data_AF-A0A0G0QVE1-F1
#
_entry.id   AF-A0A0G0QVE1-F1
#
_cell.length_a   1.000
_cell.length_b   1.000
_cell.length_c   1.000
_cell.angle_alpha   90.00
_cell.angle_beta   90.00
_cell.angle_gamma   90.00
#
_symmetry.space_group_name_H-M   'P 1'
#
loop_
_entity.id
_entity.type
_entity.pdbx_description
1 polymer ?
#
loop_
_entity_poly.entity_id
_entity_poly.type
_entity_poly.pdbx_seq_one_letter_code
_entity_poly.pdbx_strand_id
1 'polypeptide(L)'
;MSKLLKRALKLSILPASLMIAGKFLSVFILIAIYQLQFSIESGTSGIFSLQIFLEQQENVLQINSYSNLLTLLFIAIPTFYVLLRKTILQKAKDNPRTIVKLTRLNILKWVTSDKTPILQISMWTMFLWIIAGICISSSMSGFTYEYIGIMAGVLAILATWGMIRTFEMETDKIYPKNNQAYY
;
A
#
# COMPACT_ATOMS: atom_id res chain seq x y z
N MET A 1 -17.81 -20.92 3.60
CA MET A 1 -16.57 -20.22 3.20
C MET A 1 -15.35 -20.93 3.75
N SER A 2 -14.30 -21.12 2.95
CA SER A 2 -13.01 -21.65 3.41
C SER A 2 -12.40 -20.77 4.52
N LYS A 3 -11.72 -21.39 5.51
CA LYS A 3 -11.06 -20.68 6.63
C LYS A 3 -10.05 -19.64 6.15
N LEU A 4 -9.38 -19.89 5.03
CA LEU A 4 -8.42 -18.96 4.40
C LEU A 4 -9.10 -17.70 3.87
N LEU A 5 -10.23 -17.87 3.18
CA LEU A 5 -10.99 -16.74 2.61
C LEU A 5 -11.51 -15.81 3.72
N LYS A 6 -12.03 -16.38 4.82
CA LYS A 6 -12.47 -15.61 5.99
C LYS A 6 -11.32 -14.81 6.61
N ARG A 7 -10.11 -15.36 6.62
CA ARG A 7 -8.92 -14.68 7.16
C ARG A 7 -8.41 -13.59 6.21
N ALA A 8 -8.36 -13.85 4.91
CA ALA A 8 -8.02 -12.87 3.88
C ALA A 8 -8.96 -11.66 3.97
N LEU A 9 -10.27 -11.91 4.04
CA LEU A 9 -11.27 -10.87 4.15
C LEU A 9 -11.11 -10.02 5.42
N LYS A 10 -10.78 -10.64 6.56
CA LYS A 10 -10.48 -9.88 7.79
C LYS A 10 -9.24 -9.00 7.65
N LEU A 11 -8.21 -9.48 6.95
CA LEU A 11 -6.96 -8.74 6.73
C LEU A 11 -7.12 -7.64 5.68
N SER A 12 -8.05 -7.79 4.74
CA SER A 12 -8.32 -6.79 3.69
C SER A 12 -9.16 -5.61 4.17
N ILE A 13 -9.92 -5.74 5.27
CA ILE A 13 -10.78 -4.65 5.78
C ILE A 13 -9.97 -3.38 6.05
N LEU A 14 -8.80 -3.51 6.69
CA LEU A 14 -7.98 -2.37 7.09
C LEU A 14 -7.37 -1.62 5.89
N PRO A 15 -6.68 -2.26 4.93
CA PRO A 15 -6.21 -1.56 3.74
C PRO A 15 -7.37 -1.00 2.90
N ALA A 16 -8.51 -1.69 2.82
CA ALA A 16 -9.69 -1.20 2.11
C ALA A 16 -10.28 0.07 2.76
N SER A 17 -10.48 0.05 4.08
CA SER A 17 -11.02 1.21 4.79
C SER A 17 -10.06 2.39 4.72
N LEU A 18 -8.76 2.14 4.81
CA LEU A 18 -7.73 3.18 4.70
C LEU A 18 -7.68 3.78 3.28
N MET A 19 -7.90 2.99 2.24
CA MET A 19 -7.96 3.48 0.86
C MET A 19 -9.16 4.41 0.64
N ILE A 20 -10.34 3.96 1.07
CA ILE A 20 -11.58 4.73 0.92
C ILE A 20 -11.51 6.00 1.77
N ALA A 21 -11.24 5.85 3.07
CA ALA A 21 -11.13 6.99 3.98
C ALA A 21 -10.02 7.94 3.56
N GLY A 22 -8.87 7.42 3.11
CA GLY A 22 -7.75 8.22 2.61
C GLY A 22 -8.15 9.08 1.41
N LYS A 23 -8.92 8.54 0.47
CA LYS A 23 -9.39 9.30 -0.69
C LYS A 23 -10.36 10.40 -0.28
N PHE A 24 -11.38 10.07 0.51
CA PHE A 24 -12.35 11.08 0.95
C PHE A 24 -11.69 12.16 1.83
N LEU A 25 -10.94 11.77 2.87
CA LEU A 25 -10.28 12.69 3.77
C LEU A 25 -9.28 13.59 3.03
N SER A 26 -8.49 13.04 2.10
CA SER A 26 -7.54 13.85 1.34
C SER A 26 -8.23 14.92 0.50
N VAL A 27 -9.34 14.61 -0.16
CA VAL A 27 -10.12 15.63 -0.90
C VAL A 27 -10.63 16.72 0.04
N PHE A 28 -11.26 16.37 1.16
CA PHE A 28 -11.78 17.36 2.11
C PHE A 28 -10.69 18.22 2.74
N ILE A 29 -9.56 17.62 3.12
CA ILE A 29 -8.41 18.34 3.69
C ILE A 29 -7.87 19.34 2.67
N LEU A 30 -7.73 18.95 1.40
CA LEU A 30 -7.23 19.84 0.35
C LEU A 30 -8.21 21.00 0.07
N ILE A 31 -9.52 20.72 -0.03
CA ILE A 31 -10.54 21.77 -0.19
C ILE A 31 -10.47 22.78 0.97
N ALA A 32 -10.32 22.29 2.21
CA ALA A 32 -10.23 23.15 3.39
C ALA A 32 -8.95 24.00 3.40
N ILE A 33 -7.80 23.43 3.02
CA ILE A 33 -6.51 24.16 2.98
C ILE A 33 -6.51 25.23 1.90
N TYR A 34 -7.01 24.91 0.70
CA TYR A 34 -7.02 25.83 -0.44
C TYR A 34 -8.23 26.78 -0.45
N GLN A 35 -9.12 26.69 0.54
CA GLN A 35 -10.33 27.52 0.69
C GLN A 35 -11.17 27.56 -0.59
N LEU A 36 -11.30 26.42 -1.27
CA LEU A 36 -11.96 26.36 -2.57
C LEU A 36 -13.47 26.33 -2.40
N GLN A 37 -14.16 27.13 -3.21
CA GLN A 37 -15.62 27.07 -3.31
C GLN A 37 -16.00 25.79 -4.03
N PHE A 38 -16.82 24.97 -3.39
CA PHE A 38 -17.28 23.69 -3.93
C PHE A 38 -18.81 23.66 -3.95
N SER A 39 -19.38 23.17 -5.04
CA SER A 39 -20.79 22.79 -5.09
C SER A 39 -20.89 21.26 -5.09
N ILE A 40 -21.83 20.74 -4.31
CA ILE A 40 -22.19 19.33 -4.34
C ILE A 40 -23.42 19.25 -5.23
N GLU A 41 -23.25 18.69 -6.42
CA GLU A 41 -24.37 18.46 -7.33
C GLU A 41 -24.54 16.96 -7.58
N SER A 42 -25.79 16.54 -7.69
CA SER A 42 -26.12 15.17 -8.08
C SER A 42 -25.98 15.04 -9.59
N GLY A 43 -24.84 14.54 -10.04
CA GLY A 43 -24.60 14.30 -11.47
C GLY A 43 -25.49 13.18 -12.00
N THR A 44 -26.33 13.49 -12.99
CA THR A 44 -27.20 12.51 -13.68
C THR A 44 -26.48 11.68 -14.74
N SER A 45 -25.22 12.00 -15.05
CA SER A 45 -24.45 11.45 -16.20
C SER A 45 -23.22 10.61 -15.82
N GLY A 46 -22.91 10.46 -14.53
CA GLY A 46 -21.75 9.70 -14.05
C GLY A 46 -22.11 8.42 -13.28
N ILE A 47 -21.15 7.51 -13.13
CA ILE A 47 -21.32 6.25 -12.36
C ILE A 47 -21.54 6.54 -10.86
N PHE A 48 -21.10 7.71 -10.38
CA PHE A 48 -21.27 8.15 -8.99
C PHE A 48 -22.31 9.28 -8.90
N SER A 49 -23.23 9.12 -7.93
CA SER A 49 -24.35 10.02 -7.69
C SER A 49 -23.99 11.33 -6.99
N LEU A 50 -22.79 11.42 -6.40
CA LEU A 50 -22.34 12.59 -5.66
C LEU A 50 -21.01 13.06 -6.25
N GLN A 51 -21.03 14.22 -6.89
CA GLN A 51 -19.87 14.82 -7.53
C GLN A 51 -19.61 16.19 -6.90
N ILE A 52 -18.33 16.45 -6.63
CA ILE A 52 -17.87 17.72 -6.09
C ILE A 52 -17.42 18.55 -7.29
N PHE A 53 -18.16 19.60 -7.60
CA PHE A 53 -17.83 20.52 -8.68
C PHE A 53 -17.01 21.68 -8.11
N LEU A 54 -15.98 22.05 -8.86
CA LEU A 54 -15.10 23.19 -8.60
C LEU A 54 -15.19 24.10 -9.81
N GLU A 55 -15.24 25.41 -9.61
CA GLU A 55 -15.49 26.39 -10.67
C GLU A 55 -14.38 26.45 -11.72
N GLN A 56 -13.15 26.08 -11.36
CA GLN A 56 -11.98 26.13 -12.23
C GLN A 56 -11.39 24.73 -12.46
N GLN A 57 -11.16 24.39 -13.73
CA GLN A 57 -10.61 23.10 -14.14
C GLN A 57 -9.20 22.82 -13.57
N GLU A 58 -8.40 23.86 -13.38
CA GLU A 58 -7.06 23.74 -12.78
C GLU A 58 -7.12 23.26 -11.33
N ASN A 59 -8.11 23.73 -10.56
CA ASN A 59 -8.31 23.33 -9.17
C ASN A 59 -8.78 21.87 -9.07
N VAL A 60 -9.55 21.39 -10.06
CA VAL A 60 -9.96 19.98 -10.16
C VAL A 60 -8.74 19.08 -10.36
N LEU A 61 -7.86 19.44 -11.30
CA LEU A 61 -6.65 18.67 -11.58
C LEU A 61 -5.72 18.63 -10.35
N GLN A 62 -5.53 19.76 -9.68
CA GLN A 62 -4.69 19.87 -8.49
C GLN A 62 -5.23 19.03 -7.34
N ILE A 63 -6.51 19.19 -6.98
CA ILE A 63 -7.11 18.43 -5.86
C ILE A 63 -7.05 16.94 -6.16
N ASN A 64 -7.43 16.50 -7.35
CA ASN A 64 -7.44 15.08 -7.65
C ASN A 64 -6.03 14.49 -7.64
N SER A 65 -5.04 15.22 -8.16
CA SER A 65 -3.63 14.83 -8.15
C SER A 65 -3.10 14.68 -6.72
N TYR A 66 -3.21 15.72 -5.89
CA TYR A 66 -2.71 15.66 -4.51
C TYR A 66 -3.49 14.67 -3.65
N SER A 67 -4.79 14.51 -3.89
CA SER A 67 -5.60 13.49 -3.22
C SER A 67 -5.15 12.07 -3.59
N ASN A 68 -4.87 11.81 -4.88
CA ASN A 68 -4.33 10.53 -5.33
C ASN A 68 -2.96 10.26 -4.71
N LEU A 69 -2.09 11.27 -4.64
CA LEU A 69 -0.79 11.16 -3.99
C LEU A 69 -0.91 10.84 -2.49
N LEU A 70 -1.76 11.56 -1.75
CA LEU A 70 -1.98 11.30 -0.32
C LEU A 70 -2.55 9.91 -0.08
N THR A 71 -3.50 9.48 -0.90
CA THR A 71 -4.11 8.14 -0.79
C THR A 71 -3.08 7.05 -1.11
N LEU A 72 -2.24 7.26 -2.13
CA LEU A 72 -1.11 6.38 -2.44
C LEU A 72 -0.16 6.26 -1.24
N LEU A 73 0.20 7.37 -0.60
CA LEU A 73 1.06 7.36 0.59
C LEU A 73 0.41 6.64 1.78
N PHE A 74 -0.89 6.83 2.00
CA PHE A 74 -1.61 6.12 3.07
C PHE A 74 -1.59 4.60 2.92
N ILE A 75 -1.52 4.08 1.70
CA ILE A 75 -1.39 2.63 1.47
C ILE A 75 0.08 2.20 1.41
N ALA A 76 0.93 2.96 0.73
CA ALA A 76 2.32 2.61 0.52
C ALA A 76 3.11 2.56 1.84
N ILE A 77 2.94 3.55 2.73
CA ILE A 77 3.70 3.64 3.98
C ILE A 77 3.45 2.39 4.87
N PRO A 78 2.20 2.01 5.21
CA PRO A 78 1.94 0.77 5.93
C PRO A 78 2.42 -0.49 5.19
N THR A 79 2.29 -0.53 3.86
CA THR A 79 2.73 -1.69 3.07
C THR A 79 4.23 -1.91 3.22
N PHE A 80 5.05 -0.87 2.99
CA PHE A 80 6.49 -0.95 3.16
C PHE A 80 6.89 -1.18 4.63
N TYR A 81 6.16 -0.61 5.58
CA TYR A 81 6.38 -0.86 7.00
C TYR A 81 6.25 -2.35 7.35
N VAL A 82 5.14 -3.00 6.96
CA VAL A 82 4.91 -4.42 7.25
C VAL A 82 5.93 -5.30 6.52
N LEU A 83 6.25 -4.96 5.27
CA LEU A 83 7.22 -5.69 4.44
C LEU A 83 8.62 -5.62 5.04
N LEU A 84 9.15 -4.42 5.29
CA LEU A 84 10.48 -4.22 5.85
C LEU A 84 10.64 -4.92 7.19
N ARG A 85 9.65 -4.78 8.08
CA ARG A 85 9.68 -5.39 9.40
C ARG A 85 9.77 -6.92 9.31
N LYS A 86 9.00 -7.54 8.40
CA LYS A 86 9.03 -8.99 8.18
C LYS A 86 10.36 -9.46 7.59
N THR A 87 10.89 -8.76 6.58
CA THR A 87 12.17 -9.12 5.95
C THR A 87 13.33 -9.01 6.96
N ILE A 88 13.34 -7.96 7.79
CA ILE A 88 14.36 -7.79 8.84
C ILE A 88 14.23 -8.91 9.89
N LEU A 89 13.01 -9.25 10.30
CA LEU A 89 12.77 -10.33 11.27
C LEU A 89 13.25 -11.69 10.75
N GLN A 90 13.00 -12.01 9.48
CA GLN A 90 13.50 -13.25 8.87
C GLN A 90 15.03 -13.26 8.83
N LYS A 91 15.67 -12.20 8.33
CA LYS A 91 17.13 -12.07 8.32
C LYS A 91 17.77 -12.11 9.72
N ALA A 92 17.07 -11.61 10.74
CA ALA A 92 17.52 -11.67 12.12
C ALA A 92 17.53 -13.11 12.66
N LYS A 93 16.56 -13.94 12.28
CA LYS A 93 16.52 -15.34 12.70
C LYS A 93 17.60 -16.18 12.04
N ASP A 94 17.90 -15.89 10.78
CA ASP A 94 18.85 -16.70 10.01
C ASP A 94 20.31 -16.30 10.24
N ASN A 95 20.57 -15.07 10.72
CA ASN A 95 21.93 -14.56 10.92
C ASN A 95 22.13 -13.87 12.29
N PRO A 96 22.97 -14.43 13.19
CA PRO A 96 23.21 -13.86 14.51
C PRO A 96 23.90 -12.48 14.47
N ARG A 97 24.67 -12.16 13.40
CA ARG A 97 25.26 -10.83 13.22
C ARG A 97 24.19 -9.75 13.06
N THR A 98 23.05 -10.09 12.45
CA THR A 98 21.91 -9.18 12.29
C THR A 98 21.26 -8.90 13.64
N ILE A 99 21.15 -9.91 14.52
CA ILE A 99 20.64 -9.72 15.90
C ILE A 99 21.52 -8.73 16.65
N VAL A 100 22.84 -8.91 16.64
CA VAL A 100 23.78 -7.99 17.31
C VAL A 100 23.63 -6.56 16.80
N LYS A 101 23.49 -6.36 15.48
CA LYS A 101 23.23 -5.04 14.88
C LYS A 101 21.90 -4.45 15.34
N LEU A 102 20.82 -5.24 15.38
CA LEU A 102 19.49 -4.80 15.81
C LEU A 102 19.46 -4.44 17.30
N THR A 103 20.19 -5.19 18.13
CA THR A 103 20.36 -4.91 19.56
C THR A 103 21.13 -3.61 19.75
N ARG A 104 22.22 -3.38 19.00
CA ARG A 104 23.01 -2.14 19.05
C ARG A 104 22.17 -0.91 18.66
N LEU A 105 21.23 -1.07 17.74
CA LEU A 105 20.32 0.00 17.32
C LEU A 105 19.12 0.18 18.28
N ASN A 106 18.96 -0.68 19.29
CA ASN A 106 17.79 -0.73 20.18
C ASN A 106 16.45 -0.97 19.44
N ILE A 107 16.50 -1.62 18.27
CA ILE A 107 15.33 -1.89 17.41
C ILE A 107 14.82 -3.33 17.59
N LEU A 108 15.52 -4.17 18.38
CA LEU A 108 15.20 -5.59 18.52
C LEU A 108 13.76 -5.85 18.97
N LYS A 109 13.27 -5.14 20.00
CA LYS A 109 11.88 -5.30 20.52
C LYS A 109 10.82 -4.95 19.46
N TRP A 110 11.12 -3.98 18.62
CA TRP A 110 10.25 -3.60 17.50
C TRP A 110 10.20 -4.70 16.43
N VAL A 111 11.32 -5.34 16.11
CA VAL A 111 11.36 -6.41 15.08
C VAL A 111 10.72 -7.71 15.58
N THR A 112 11.00 -8.14 16.81
CA THR A 112 10.66 -9.49 17.31
C THR A 112 9.22 -9.66 17.81
N SER A 113 8.50 -8.56 18.06
CA SER A 113 7.12 -8.61 18.56
C SER A 113 6.08 -8.99 17.49
N ASP A 114 6.46 -9.04 16.21
CA ASP A 114 5.49 -9.18 15.13
C ASP A 114 5.24 -10.64 14.70
N LYS A 115 3.95 -10.95 14.51
CA LYS A 115 3.47 -12.23 13.97
C LYS A 115 2.71 -12.01 12.66
N THR A 116 3.10 -11.00 11.89
CA THR A 116 2.52 -10.68 10.58
C THR A 116 2.60 -11.92 9.66
N PRO A 117 1.44 -12.46 9.24
CA PRO A 117 1.40 -13.57 8.30
C PRO A 117 1.72 -13.05 6.89
N ILE A 118 2.30 -13.88 6.02
CA ILE A 118 2.53 -13.51 4.62
C ILE A 118 1.23 -13.08 3.94
N LEU A 119 0.11 -13.72 4.30
CA LEU A 119 -1.20 -13.37 3.80
C LEU A 119 -1.54 -11.88 4.04
N GLN A 120 -1.10 -11.29 5.15
CA GLN A 120 -1.31 -9.88 5.42
C GLN A 120 -0.49 -9.01 4.45
N ILE A 121 0.80 -9.32 4.24
CA ILE A 121 1.67 -8.61 3.29
C ILE A 121 1.07 -8.69 1.88
N SER A 122 0.61 -9.87 1.48
CA SER A 122 -0.06 -10.09 0.19
C SER A 122 -1.28 -9.19 0.01
N MET A 123 -2.15 -9.08 1.03
CA MET A 123 -3.30 -8.19 0.98
C MET A 123 -2.88 -6.73 0.81
N TRP A 124 -1.92 -6.24 1.61
CA TRP A 124 -1.42 -4.86 1.48
C TRP A 124 -0.86 -4.57 0.08
N THR A 125 -0.05 -5.48 -0.46
CA THR A 125 0.50 -5.33 -1.82
C THR A 125 -0.59 -5.33 -2.89
N MET A 126 -1.65 -6.14 -2.76
CA MET A 126 -2.80 -6.10 -3.69
C MET A 126 -3.51 -4.75 -3.68
N PHE A 127 -3.76 -4.17 -2.51
CA PHE A 127 -4.38 -2.83 -2.43
C PHE A 127 -3.47 -1.74 -2.97
N LEU A 128 -2.14 -1.86 -2.80
CA LEU A 128 -1.18 -0.95 -3.43
C LEU A 128 -1.25 -1.03 -4.96
N TRP A 129 -1.45 -2.23 -5.52
CA TRP A 129 -1.68 -2.41 -6.96
C TRP A 129 -2.99 -1.81 -7.44
N ILE A 130 -4.08 -1.95 -6.68
CA ILE A 130 -5.38 -1.35 -7.01
C ILE A 130 -5.23 0.17 -7.11
N ILE A 131 -4.61 0.80 -6.10
CA ILE A 131 -4.45 2.26 -6.13
C ILE A 131 -3.45 2.72 -7.19
N ALA A 132 -2.41 1.93 -7.47
CA ALA A 132 -1.51 2.21 -8.58
C ALA A 132 -2.25 2.16 -9.93
N GLY A 133 -3.11 1.16 -10.14
CA GLY A 133 -3.97 1.07 -11.32
C GLY A 133 -4.89 2.28 -11.47
N ILE A 134 -5.50 2.73 -10.37
CA ILE A 134 -6.33 3.94 -10.36
C ILE A 134 -5.50 5.19 -10.71
N CYS A 135 -4.31 5.36 -10.13
CA CYS A 135 -3.45 6.51 -10.40
C CYS A 135 -2.94 6.52 -11.85
N ILE A 136 -2.55 5.36 -12.39
CA ILE A 136 -2.10 5.20 -13.78
C ILE A 136 -3.25 5.50 -14.73
N SER A 137 -4.43 4.91 -14.51
CA SER A 137 -5.61 5.17 -15.33
C SER A 137 -6.00 6.66 -15.30
N SER A 138 -6.02 7.26 -14.11
CA SER A 138 -6.34 8.69 -13.94
C SER A 138 -5.32 9.60 -14.60
N SER A 139 -4.04 9.22 -14.60
CA SER A 139 -2.98 9.93 -15.33
C SER A 139 -3.14 9.81 -16.84
N MET A 140 -3.45 8.63 -17.36
CA MET A 140 -3.68 8.43 -18.80
C MET A 140 -4.91 9.20 -19.31
N SER A 141 -5.91 9.39 -18.46
CA SER A 141 -7.10 10.20 -18.78
C SER A 141 -6.90 11.71 -18.58
N GLY A 142 -5.71 12.18 -18.16
CA GLY A 142 -5.44 13.60 -17.93
C GLY A 142 -6.08 14.20 -16.67
N PHE A 143 -6.63 13.36 -15.77
CA PHE A 143 -7.23 13.81 -14.50
C PHE A 143 -6.23 13.88 -13.35
N THR A 144 -4.99 13.45 -13.56
CA THR A 144 -3.91 13.45 -12.56
C THR A 144 -2.56 13.70 -13.25
N TYR A 145 -1.63 14.36 -12.58
CA TYR A 145 -0.27 14.53 -13.10
C TYR A 145 0.44 13.20 -13.39
N GLU A 146 1.16 13.15 -14.51
CA GLU A 146 1.82 11.93 -14.99
C GLU A 146 2.84 11.34 -14.00
N TYR A 147 3.58 12.21 -13.31
CA TYR A 147 4.58 11.76 -12.33
C TYR A 147 3.96 10.94 -11.18
N ILE A 148 2.69 11.18 -10.84
CA ILE A 148 1.97 10.43 -9.79
C ILE A 148 1.64 9.02 -10.28
N GLY A 149 1.22 8.88 -11.54
CA GLY A 149 1.01 7.58 -12.18
C GLY A 149 2.30 6.76 -12.23
N ILE A 150 3.40 7.38 -12.66
CA ILE A 150 4.74 6.74 -12.70
C ILE A 150 5.18 6.31 -11.30
N MET A 151 5.11 7.21 -10.31
CA MET A 151 5.49 6.92 -8.93
C MET A 151 4.66 5.75 -8.37
N ALA A 152 3.36 5.71 -8.61
CA ALA A 152 2.50 4.64 -8.13
C ALA A 152 2.89 3.27 -8.73
N GLY A 153 3.20 3.24 -10.03
CA GLY A 153 3.71 2.03 -10.69
C GLY A 153 5.03 1.53 -10.10
N VAL A 154 6.00 2.43 -9.89
CA VAL A 154 7.30 2.09 -9.28
C VAL A 154 7.11 1.52 -7.87
N LEU A 155 6.28 2.15 -7.03
CA LEU A 155 6.03 1.67 -5.67
C LEU A 155 5.37 0.29 -5.66
N ALA A 156 4.41 0.04 -6.56
CA ALA A 156 3.75 -1.26 -6.67
C ALA A 156 4.73 -2.37 -7.07
N ILE A 157 5.62 -2.12 -8.04
CA ILE A 157 6.66 -3.08 -8.46
C ILE A 157 7.63 -3.36 -7.30
N LEU A 158 8.10 -2.33 -6.60
CA LEU A 158 9.00 -2.50 -5.44
C LEU A 158 8.35 -3.31 -4.32
N ALA A 159 7.07 -3.07 -4.02
CA ALA A 159 6.34 -3.83 -3.01
C ALA A 159 6.16 -5.30 -3.43
N THR A 160 5.86 -5.58 -4.70
CA THR A 160 5.80 -6.95 -5.22
C THR A 160 7.15 -7.65 -5.12
N TRP A 161 8.24 -6.98 -5.49
CA TRP A 161 9.57 -7.55 -5.36
C TRP A 161 9.91 -7.91 -3.91
N GLY A 162 9.64 -7.00 -2.98
CA GLY A 162 9.85 -7.27 -1.55
C GLY A 162 8.93 -8.36 -0.99
N MET A 163 7.70 -8.48 -1.48
CA MET A 163 6.77 -9.56 -1.14
C MET A 163 7.30 -10.91 -1.62
N ILE A 164 7.77 -11.01 -2.88
CA ILE A 164 8.35 -12.24 -3.44
C ILE A 164 9.56 -12.67 -2.59
N ARG A 165 10.48 -11.75 -2.28
CA ARG A 165 11.63 -12.04 -1.41
C ARG A 165 11.23 -12.58 -0.04
N THR A 166 10.19 -12.00 0.55
CA THR A 166 9.69 -12.44 1.86
C THR A 166 9.04 -13.84 1.77
N PHE A 167 8.42 -14.16 0.64
CA PHE A 167 7.83 -15.48 0.37
C PHE A 167 8.90 -16.54 0.13
N GLU A 168 9.95 -16.22 -0.63
CA GLU A 168 11.13 -17.09 -0.83
C GLU A 168 11.74 -17.49 0.52
N MET A 169 12.03 -16.50 1.38
CA MET A 169 12.62 -16.72 2.70
C MET A 169 11.77 -17.62 3.61
N GLU A 170 10.43 -17.51 3.53
CA GLU A 170 9.56 -18.37 4.34
C GLU A 170 9.42 -19.78 3.75
N THR A 171 9.50 -19.90 2.42
CA THR A 171 9.44 -21.20 1.73
C THR A 171 10.72 -22.00 1.94
N ASP A 172 11.89 -21.37 1.84
CA ASP A 172 13.19 -21.99 2.09
C ASP A 172 13.31 -22.55 3.53
N LYS A 173 12.54 -22.00 4.48
CA LYS A 173 12.45 -22.55 5.84
C LYS A 173 11.68 -23.88 5.90
N ILE A 174 10.63 -24.03 5.09
CA ILE A 174 9.78 -25.23 5.08
C ILE A 174 10.39 -26.31 4.21
N TYR A 175 10.96 -25.92 3.07
CA TYR A 175 11.63 -26.78 2.10
C TYR A 175 13.07 -26.30 1.92
N PRO A 176 13.97 -26.60 2.87
CA PRO A 176 15.36 -26.21 2.72
C PRO A 176 15.93 -26.85 1.45
N LYS A 177 16.53 -26.03 0.59
CA LYS A 177 17.21 -26.48 -0.65
C LYS A 177 18.35 -27.47 -0.40
N ASN A 178 18.70 -27.74 0.86
CA ASN A 178 19.75 -28.66 1.23
C ASN A 178 19.24 -30.11 1.31
N ASN A 179 18.72 -30.61 0.19
CA ASN A 179 18.96 -31.99 -0.20
C ASN A 179 20.20 -31.99 -1.10
N GLN A 180 21.37 -31.75 -0.51
CA GLN A 180 22.56 -32.44 -0.98
C GLN A 180 22.31 -33.92 -0.65
N ALA A 181 21.63 -34.60 -1.57
CA ALA A 181 21.70 -36.04 -1.66
C ALA A 181 23.18 -36.38 -1.76
N TYR A 182 23.66 -37.08 -0.74
CA TYR A 182 24.90 -37.82 -0.77
C TYR A 182 24.93 -38.64 -2.07
N TYR A 183 25.77 -38.22 -3.01
CA TYR A 183 26.31 -39.05 -4.08
C TYR A 183 27.82 -38.82 -4.08
#